data_AF-A0A497P025-F1
#
_entry.id   AF-A0A497P025-F1
#
_cell.length_a   1.000
_cell.length_b   1.000
_cell.length_c   1.000
_cell.angle_alpha   90.00
_cell.angle_beta   90.00
_cell.angle_gamma   90.00
#
_symmetry.space_group_name_H-M   'P 1'
#
loop_
_entity.id
_entity.type
_entity.pdbx_description
1 polymer ?
#
loop_
_entity_poly.entity_id
_entity_poly.type
_entity_poly.pdbx_seq_one_letter_code
_entity_poly.pdbx_strand_id
1 'polypeptide(L)'
;MKREKLWMWIFVFLLVGAITSTMMLLGTRFGSAQQESLNLQGTVVVHIGETGGLSAQVAYAMEFLEANVTSLQDLPALQNLPEMGLNDSVTVIFDATWITDRVNDTNLHEFFREAASKGVALVTIGNETSNLYYALDYAGVYNSVYEENGTIVDRNPVSFNPIMAGFKMKSAVTETGKQHQYPSIFGSNAGDVDSLVQALAEW
;
A
#
# COMPACT_ATOMS: atom_id res chain seq x y z
N MET A 1 -31.14 49.17 40.89
CA MET A 1 -29.83 48.88 40.27
C MET A 1 -29.28 47.45 40.45
N LYS A 2 -30.00 46.51 41.11
CA LYS A 2 -29.54 45.10 41.26
C LYS A 2 -30.25 44.08 40.35
N ARG A 3 -31.45 44.39 39.84
CA ARG A 3 -32.24 43.45 39.01
C ARG A 3 -31.77 43.37 37.55
N GLU A 4 -31.32 44.47 36.96
CA GLU A 4 -30.90 44.50 35.54
C GLU A 4 -29.61 43.73 35.29
N LYS A 5 -28.67 43.75 36.26
CA LYS A 5 -27.43 42.96 36.15
C LYS A 5 -27.71 41.45 36.15
N LEU A 6 -28.70 40.98 36.92
CA LEU A 6 -29.01 39.54 37.02
C LEU A 6 -29.54 38.97 35.70
N TRP A 7 -30.39 39.72 34.99
CA TRP A 7 -30.91 39.31 33.68
C TRP A 7 -29.82 39.27 32.61
N MET A 8 -28.86 40.18 32.66
CA MET A 8 -27.74 40.22 31.72
C MET A 8 -26.81 39.00 31.89
N TRP A 9 -26.54 38.57 33.13
CA TRP A 9 -25.74 37.35 33.38
C TRP A 9 -26.48 36.07 32.96
N ILE A 10 -27.79 35.97 33.19
CA ILE A 10 -28.60 34.83 32.73
C ILE A 10 -28.60 34.73 31.20
N PHE A 11 -28.67 35.87 30.50
CA PHE A 11 -28.65 35.88 29.03
C PHE A 11 -27.29 35.47 28.46
N VAL A 12 -26.18 35.90 29.07
CA VAL A 12 -24.82 35.50 28.66
C VAL A 12 -24.60 33.99 28.89
N PHE A 13 -25.07 33.43 30.00
CA PHE A 13 -24.96 31.98 30.26
C PHE A 13 -25.80 31.13 29.30
N LEU A 14 -27.01 31.58 28.92
CA LEU A 14 -27.83 30.90 27.92
C LEU A 14 -27.23 31.00 26.51
N LEU A 15 -26.58 32.11 26.16
CA LEU A 15 -25.92 32.27 24.86
C LEU A 15 -24.66 31.39 24.73
N VAL A 16 -23.85 31.29 25.79
CA VAL A 16 -22.67 30.41 25.81
C VAL A 16 -23.07 28.93 25.79
N GLY A 17 -24.15 28.55 26.49
CA GLY A 17 -24.71 27.19 26.44
C GLY A 17 -25.29 26.82 25.06
N ALA A 18 -25.85 27.77 24.32
CA ALA A 18 -26.36 27.53 22.98
C ALA A 18 -25.23 27.36 21.93
N ILE A 19 -24.10 28.06 22.10
CA ILE A 19 -22.93 27.96 21.20
C ILE A 19 -22.14 26.68 21.46
N THR A 20 -22.03 26.21 22.71
CA THR A 20 -21.39 24.91 23.00
C THR A 20 -22.26 23.71 22.60
N SER A 21 -23.59 23.81 22.69
CA SER A 21 -24.50 22.77 22.18
C SER A 21 -24.53 22.66 20.65
N THR A 22 -24.32 23.76 19.92
CA THR A 22 -24.22 23.69 18.45
C THR A 22 -22.89 23.08 17.97
N MET A 23 -21.82 23.21 18.75
CA MET A 23 -20.56 22.51 18.45
C MET A 23 -20.55 21.03 18.84
N MET A 24 -21.43 20.58 19.75
CA MET A 24 -21.61 19.14 20.03
C MET A 24 -22.59 18.42 19.08
N LEU A 25 -23.38 19.15 18.28
CA LEU A 25 -24.24 18.59 17.24
C LEU A 25 -23.65 18.64 15.82
N LEU A 26 -22.46 19.24 15.67
CA LEU A 26 -21.55 19.00 14.55
C LEU A 26 -20.56 17.86 14.88
N GLY A 27 -20.98 16.92 15.73
CA GLY A 27 -20.44 15.57 15.75
C GLY A 27 -20.64 14.94 14.38
N THR A 28 -19.63 15.11 13.54
CA THR A 28 -19.19 14.14 12.54
C THR A 28 -20.30 13.23 12.03
N ARG A 29 -20.97 13.66 10.96
CA ARG A 29 -21.38 12.70 9.93
C ARG A 29 -20.10 12.16 9.28
N PHE A 30 -19.33 11.37 10.02
CA PHE A 30 -18.73 10.21 9.41
C PHE A 30 -19.93 9.40 8.96
N GLY A 31 -20.25 9.50 7.67
CA GLY A 31 -21.00 8.42 7.07
C GLY A 31 -20.23 7.18 7.44
N SER A 32 -20.85 6.29 8.21
CA SER A 32 -20.52 4.89 8.13
C SER A 32 -20.74 4.55 6.65
N ALA A 33 -19.70 4.75 5.84
CA ALA A 33 -19.55 3.98 4.63
C ALA A 33 -19.75 2.56 5.12
N GLN A 34 -20.89 2.00 4.73
CA GLN A 34 -21.22 0.62 4.97
C GLN A 34 -20.00 -0.13 4.46
N GLN A 35 -19.16 -0.59 5.39
CA GLN A 35 -17.93 -1.29 5.06
C GLN A 35 -18.42 -2.53 4.34
N GLU A 36 -18.42 -2.49 3.00
CA GLU A 36 -18.58 -3.69 2.21
C GLU A 36 -17.58 -4.66 2.82
N SER A 37 -18.08 -5.81 3.28
CA SER A 37 -17.22 -6.81 3.88
C SER A 37 -16.16 -7.13 2.84
N LEU A 38 -14.93 -6.72 3.10
CA LEU A 38 -13.83 -6.89 2.17
C LEU A 38 -13.74 -8.37 1.82
N ASN A 39 -13.98 -8.71 0.56
CA ASN A 39 -13.91 -10.08 0.05
C ASN A 39 -12.91 -10.08 -1.10
N LEU A 40 -11.88 -10.93 -0.97
CA LEU A 40 -10.76 -11.03 -1.89
C LEU A 40 -10.85 -12.27 -2.78
N GLN A 41 -12.04 -12.89 -2.91
CA GLN A 41 -12.27 -14.02 -3.79
C GLN A 41 -11.80 -13.73 -5.22
N GLY A 42 -10.95 -14.61 -5.76
CA GLY A 42 -10.32 -14.45 -7.08
C GLY A 42 -9.00 -13.68 -7.07
N THR A 43 -8.62 -13.07 -5.94
CA THR A 43 -7.27 -12.51 -5.74
C THR A 43 -6.29 -13.64 -5.49
N VAL A 44 -5.15 -13.60 -6.17
CA VAL A 44 -4.05 -14.55 -5.94
C VAL A 44 -2.93 -13.81 -5.23
N VAL A 45 -2.50 -14.33 -4.08
CA VAL A 45 -1.40 -13.76 -3.29
C VAL A 45 -0.26 -14.77 -3.24
N VAL A 46 0.95 -14.31 -3.53
CA VAL A 46 2.18 -15.08 -3.35
C VAL A 46 3.00 -14.40 -2.27
N HIS A 47 3.19 -15.05 -1.13
CA HIS A 47 4.08 -14.56 -0.09
C HIS A 47 5.49 -15.15 -0.27
N ILE A 48 6.52 -14.33 -0.17
CA ILE A 48 7.93 -14.73 -0.30
C ILE A 48 8.72 -14.20 0.90
N GLY A 49 9.37 -15.11 1.62
CA GLY A 49 10.31 -14.78 2.70
C GLY A 49 9.95 -15.46 4.03
N GLU A 50 10.32 -14.82 5.14
CA GLU A 50 10.20 -15.42 6.47
C GLU A 50 8.74 -15.70 6.86
N THR A 51 8.51 -16.92 7.36
CA THR A 51 7.21 -17.31 7.92
C THR A 51 7.05 -16.77 9.34
N GLY A 52 5.93 -16.09 9.61
CA GLY A 52 5.57 -15.58 10.94
C GLY A 52 5.80 -14.08 11.16
N GLY A 53 6.53 -13.42 10.26
CA GLY A 53 6.68 -11.96 10.24
C GLY A 53 5.39 -11.22 9.88
N LEU A 54 5.44 -9.88 9.90
CA LEU A 54 4.30 -9.03 9.55
C LEU A 54 3.79 -9.28 8.12
N SER A 55 4.71 -9.50 7.17
CA SER A 55 4.41 -9.84 5.78
C SER A 55 3.55 -11.12 5.68
N ALA A 56 3.93 -12.17 6.42
CA ALA A 56 3.19 -13.43 6.48
C ALA A 56 1.83 -13.25 7.18
N GLN A 57 1.74 -12.46 8.25
CA GLN A 57 0.48 -12.18 8.93
C GLN A 57 -0.52 -11.46 8.03
N VAL A 58 -0.06 -10.49 7.22
CA VAL A 58 -0.89 -9.84 6.20
C VAL A 58 -1.36 -10.84 5.15
N ALA A 59 -0.47 -11.71 4.65
CA ALA A 59 -0.86 -12.75 3.69
C ALA A 59 -1.91 -13.71 4.29
N TYR A 60 -1.74 -14.16 5.54
CA TYR A 60 -2.73 -15.00 6.23
C TYR A 60 -4.07 -14.27 6.42
N ALA A 61 -4.06 -12.99 6.77
CA ALA A 61 -5.29 -12.21 6.89
C ALA A 61 -6.01 -12.09 5.53
N MET A 62 -5.29 -11.94 4.41
CA MET A 62 -5.89 -11.99 3.08
C MET A 62 -6.49 -13.36 2.75
N GLU A 63 -5.87 -14.46 3.19
CA GLU A 63 -6.42 -15.83 3.06
C GLU A 63 -7.76 -15.97 3.81
N PHE A 64 -7.85 -15.42 5.03
CA PHE A 64 -9.11 -15.38 5.79
C PHE A 64 -10.21 -14.57 5.09
N LEU A 65 -9.85 -13.67 4.19
CA LEU A 65 -10.77 -12.92 3.32
C LEU A 65 -10.98 -13.57 1.95
N GLU A 66 -10.71 -14.88 1.82
CA GLU A 66 -10.94 -15.71 0.64
C GLU A 66 -9.97 -15.48 -0.54
N ALA A 67 -8.83 -14.80 -0.32
CA ALA A 67 -7.75 -14.79 -1.30
C ALA A 67 -7.10 -16.18 -1.41
N ASN A 68 -6.62 -16.54 -2.59
CA ASN A 68 -5.82 -17.75 -2.78
C ASN A 68 -4.35 -17.44 -2.49
N VAL A 69 -3.85 -17.90 -1.33
CA VAL A 69 -2.50 -17.57 -0.84
C VAL A 69 -1.55 -18.75 -1.00
N THR A 70 -0.39 -18.51 -1.61
CA THR A 70 0.74 -19.44 -1.66
C THR A 70 1.95 -18.82 -0.98
N SER A 71 2.50 -19.48 0.03
CA SER A 71 3.70 -19.01 0.74
C SER A 71 4.93 -19.79 0.29
N LEU A 72 5.99 -19.07 -0.07
CA LEU A 72 7.27 -19.59 -0.53
C LEU A 72 8.41 -19.00 0.31
N GLN A 73 9.45 -19.78 0.54
CA GLN A 73 10.64 -19.29 1.26
C GLN A 73 11.58 -18.48 0.34
N ASP A 74 11.52 -18.73 -0.97
CA ASP A 74 12.37 -18.09 -1.96
C ASP A 74 11.65 -18.00 -3.31
N LEU A 75 12.21 -17.25 -4.26
CA LEU A 75 11.70 -17.15 -5.62
C LEU A 75 11.74 -18.52 -6.31
N PRO A 76 10.65 -18.94 -6.98
CA PRO A 76 10.71 -20.10 -7.84
C PRO A 76 11.62 -19.80 -9.04
N ALA A 77 12.23 -20.84 -9.60
CA ALA A 77 13.01 -20.71 -10.83
C ALA A 77 12.15 -20.09 -11.94
N LEU A 78 12.74 -19.23 -12.78
CA LEU A 78 12.01 -18.47 -13.81
C LEU A 78 11.16 -19.35 -14.74
N GLN A 79 11.65 -20.55 -15.05
CA GLN A 79 10.95 -21.55 -15.86
C GLN A 79 9.63 -22.06 -15.24
N ASN A 80 9.43 -21.86 -13.94
CA ASN A 80 8.21 -22.21 -13.21
C ASN A 80 7.25 -21.01 -13.09
N LEU A 81 7.67 -19.79 -13.45
CA LEU A 81 6.80 -18.60 -13.44
C LEU A 81 5.61 -18.68 -14.40
N PRO A 82 5.70 -19.30 -15.59
CA PRO A 82 4.54 -19.48 -16.46
C PRO A 82 3.45 -20.33 -15.79
N GLU A 83 3.83 -21.32 -14.97
CA GLU A 83 2.89 -22.15 -14.21
C GLU A 83 2.19 -21.37 -13.08
N MET A 84 2.83 -20.30 -12.57
CA MET A 84 2.20 -19.39 -11.60
C MET A 84 1.13 -18.50 -12.23
N GLY A 85 1.09 -18.39 -13.57
CA GLY A 85 0.07 -17.61 -14.26
C GLY A 85 0.09 -16.11 -13.95
N LEU A 86 1.28 -15.52 -13.74
CA LEU A 86 1.46 -14.10 -13.42
C LEU A 86 0.58 -13.19 -14.31
N ASN A 87 -0.19 -12.29 -13.69
CA ASN A 87 -1.06 -11.32 -14.35
C ASN A 87 -1.44 -10.21 -13.35
N ASP A 88 -2.33 -9.31 -13.74
CA ASP A 88 -2.75 -8.15 -12.94
C ASP A 88 -3.66 -8.48 -11.75
N SER A 89 -4.16 -9.72 -11.63
CA SER A 89 -4.87 -10.22 -10.44
C SER A 89 -3.93 -10.86 -9.40
N VAL A 90 -2.64 -10.93 -9.68
CA VAL A 90 -1.63 -11.50 -8.77
C VAL A 90 -0.97 -10.38 -7.96
N THR A 91 -0.90 -10.59 -6.65
CA THR A 91 -0.10 -9.76 -5.73
C THR A 91 1.01 -10.61 -5.12
N VAL A 92 2.24 -10.13 -5.18
CA VAL A 92 3.41 -10.77 -4.57
C VAL A 92 3.85 -9.93 -3.40
N ILE A 93 3.78 -10.52 -2.20
CA ILE A 93 4.14 -9.90 -0.94
C ILE A 93 5.49 -10.47 -0.52
N PHE A 94 6.49 -9.60 -0.47
CA PHE A 94 7.81 -9.92 0.03
C PHE A 94 7.97 -9.51 1.49
N ASP A 95 8.63 -10.35 2.27
CA ASP A 95 9.24 -9.92 3.51
C ASP A 95 10.36 -8.91 3.20
N ALA A 96 10.41 -7.82 3.96
CA ALA A 96 11.37 -6.76 3.68
C ALA A 96 12.83 -7.17 3.91
N THR A 97 13.09 -8.03 4.91
CA THR A 97 14.44 -8.58 5.14
C THR A 97 14.90 -9.40 3.93
N TRP A 98 13.98 -10.21 3.38
CA TRP A 98 14.26 -11.02 2.20
C TRP A 98 14.64 -10.16 0.99
N ILE A 99 13.96 -9.03 0.78
CA ILE A 99 14.28 -8.07 -0.28
C ILE A 99 15.62 -7.39 -0.03
N THR A 100 15.88 -6.92 1.20
CA THR A 100 17.14 -6.28 1.59
C THR A 100 18.34 -7.15 1.23
N ASP A 101 18.27 -8.45 1.53
CA ASP A 101 19.36 -9.40 1.24
C ASP A 101 19.57 -9.66 -0.25
N ARG A 102 18.59 -9.31 -1.09
CA ARG A 102 18.55 -9.64 -2.53
C ARG A 102 18.42 -8.43 -3.44
N VAL A 103 18.64 -7.21 -2.94
CA VAL A 103 18.52 -5.98 -3.74
C VAL A 103 19.34 -6.04 -5.03
N ASN A 104 20.50 -6.72 -5.01
CA ASN A 104 21.39 -6.87 -6.16
C ASN A 104 21.29 -8.25 -6.86
N ASP A 105 20.30 -9.07 -6.54
CA ASP A 105 20.13 -10.42 -7.11
C ASP A 105 19.55 -10.34 -8.53
N THR A 106 20.28 -10.90 -9.51
CA THR A 106 19.88 -10.91 -10.91
C THR A 106 18.60 -11.71 -11.17
N ASN A 107 18.35 -12.79 -10.44
CA ASN A 107 17.12 -13.58 -10.57
C ASN A 107 15.90 -12.78 -10.09
N LEU A 108 16.06 -12.02 -9.00
CA LEU A 108 15.02 -11.10 -8.53
C LEU A 108 14.72 -10.02 -9.58
N HIS A 109 15.77 -9.47 -10.21
CA HIS A 109 15.59 -8.46 -11.26
C HIS A 109 14.88 -9.02 -12.50
N GLU A 110 15.24 -10.24 -12.93
CA GLU A 110 14.54 -10.94 -14.01
C GLU A 110 13.08 -11.19 -13.67
N PHE A 111 12.81 -11.63 -12.46
CA PHE A 111 11.44 -11.78 -11.95
C PHE A 111 10.67 -10.46 -11.98
N PHE A 112 11.25 -9.36 -11.51
CA PHE A 112 10.60 -8.05 -11.51
C PHE A 112 10.27 -7.55 -12.91
N ARG A 113 11.17 -7.72 -13.89
CA ARG A 113 10.88 -7.36 -15.28
C ARG A 113 9.67 -8.12 -15.82
N GLU A 114 9.63 -9.43 -15.60
CA GLU A 114 8.53 -10.27 -16.06
C GLU A 114 7.22 -9.90 -15.35
N ALA A 115 7.24 -9.82 -14.02
CA ALA A 115 6.07 -9.53 -13.21
C ALA A 115 5.47 -8.14 -13.53
N ALA A 116 6.32 -7.11 -13.60
CA ALA A 116 5.88 -5.76 -13.93
C ALA A 116 5.27 -5.65 -15.33
N SER A 117 5.84 -6.35 -16.32
CA SER A 117 5.29 -6.36 -17.69
C SER A 117 3.87 -6.93 -17.77
N LYS A 118 3.50 -7.78 -16.80
CA LYS A 118 2.20 -8.44 -16.68
C LYS A 118 1.24 -7.74 -15.73
N GLY A 119 1.63 -6.59 -15.16
CA GLY A 119 0.80 -5.81 -14.24
C GLY A 119 0.70 -6.39 -12.83
N VAL A 120 1.54 -7.35 -12.46
CA VAL A 120 1.58 -7.93 -11.12
C VAL A 120 1.84 -6.84 -10.08
N ALA A 121 1.13 -6.90 -8.96
CA ALA A 121 1.41 -6.05 -7.81
C ALA A 121 2.59 -6.60 -7.01
N LEU A 122 3.65 -5.82 -6.86
CA LEU A 122 4.85 -6.15 -6.10
C LEU A 122 4.84 -5.35 -4.80
N VAL A 123 4.79 -6.02 -3.66
CA VAL A 123 4.60 -5.41 -2.35
C VAL A 123 5.67 -5.88 -1.40
N THR A 124 6.23 -4.99 -0.59
CA THR A 124 7.18 -5.33 0.47
C THR A 124 6.66 -4.81 1.80
N ILE A 125 6.67 -5.67 2.81
CA ILE A 125 6.14 -5.38 4.15
C ILE A 125 7.23 -5.63 5.19
N GLY A 126 7.45 -4.67 6.09
CA GLY A 126 8.42 -4.75 7.17
C GLY A 126 9.24 -3.47 7.29
N ASN A 127 10.51 -3.63 7.62
CA ASN A 127 11.48 -2.53 7.73
C ASN A 127 12.24 -2.35 6.40
N GLU A 128 12.78 -1.16 6.13
CA GLU A 128 13.60 -0.93 4.92
C GLU A 128 12.89 -1.18 3.58
N THR A 129 11.57 -0.96 3.53
CA THR A 129 10.74 -1.17 2.32
C THR A 129 11.18 -0.36 1.10
N SER A 130 12.00 0.69 1.28
CA SER A 130 12.64 1.41 0.17
C SER A 130 13.53 0.53 -0.71
N ASN A 131 14.05 -0.58 -0.18
CA ASN A 131 14.86 -1.53 -0.94
C ASN A 131 14.10 -2.20 -2.10
N LEU A 132 12.76 -2.26 -2.04
CA LEU A 132 11.95 -2.67 -3.20
C LEU A 132 12.23 -1.79 -4.42
N TYR A 133 12.27 -0.48 -4.23
CA TYR A 133 12.43 0.48 -5.32
C TYR A 133 13.87 0.54 -5.84
N TYR A 134 14.86 0.30 -5.00
CA TYR A 134 16.24 0.13 -5.48
C TYR A 134 16.38 -1.14 -6.33
N ALA A 135 15.79 -2.25 -5.90
CA ALA A 135 15.80 -3.49 -6.67
C ALA A 135 15.02 -3.36 -7.99
N LEU A 136 13.91 -2.61 -8.01
CA LEU A 136 13.17 -2.28 -9.24
C LEU A 136 13.96 -1.39 -10.20
N ASP A 137 14.77 -0.46 -9.68
CA ASP A 137 15.65 0.39 -10.46
C ASP A 137 16.82 -0.40 -11.07
N TYR A 138 17.47 -1.25 -10.29
CA TYR A 138 18.46 -2.19 -10.81
C TYR A 138 17.88 -3.19 -11.82
N ALA A 139 16.60 -3.53 -11.69
CA ALA A 139 15.91 -4.34 -12.68
C ALA A 139 15.58 -3.60 -13.99
N GLY A 140 15.71 -2.27 -14.03
CA GLY A 140 15.30 -1.41 -15.15
C GLY A 140 13.79 -1.26 -15.30
N VAL A 141 13.04 -1.52 -14.23
CA VAL A 141 11.56 -1.46 -14.20
C VAL A 141 11.08 -0.09 -13.74
N TYR A 142 11.72 0.47 -12.72
CA TYR A 142 11.44 1.81 -12.19
C TYR A 142 12.70 2.66 -12.31
N ASN A 143 12.72 3.67 -13.17
CA ASN A 143 13.92 4.48 -13.34
C ASN A 143 13.94 5.62 -12.33
N SER A 144 14.84 5.54 -11.34
CA SER A 144 15.18 6.69 -10.51
C SER A 144 15.83 7.76 -11.38
N VAL A 145 15.51 9.03 -11.15
CA VAL A 145 16.19 10.12 -11.88
C VAL A 145 17.54 10.34 -11.25
N TYR A 146 18.60 10.30 -12.06
CA TYR A 146 19.97 10.58 -11.63
C TYR A 146 20.46 11.92 -12.20
N GLU A 147 21.29 12.61 -11.45
CA GLU A 147 22.06 13.78 -11.84
C GLU A 147 23.22 13.33 -12.73
N GLU A 148 23.78 14.23 -13.54
CA GLU A 148 24.92 13.90 -14.44
C GLU A 148 26.15 13.36 -13.69
N ASN A 149 26.27 13.65 -12.39
CA ASN A 149 27.33 13.16 -11.51
C ASN A 149 27.05 11.75 -10.91
N GLY A 150 25.93 11.12 -11.27
CA GLY A 150 25.47 9.83 -10.73
C GLY A 150 24.72 9.91 -9.40
N THR A 151 24.44 11.09 -8.87
CA THR A 151 23.65 11.28 -7.63
C THR A 151 22.17 11.09 -7.94
N ILE A 152 21.43 10.40 -7.08
CA ILE A 152 19.97 10.26 -7.24
C ILE A 152 19.29 11.63 -7.00
N VAL A 153 18.54 12.11 -7.99
CA VAL A 153 17.78 13.37 -8.00
C VAL A 153 16.33 13.13 -7.62
N ASP A 154 15.72 12.07 -8.17
CA ASP A 154 14.37 11.66 -7.75
C ASP A 154 14.50 10.71 -6.57
N ARG A 155 14.04 11.19 -5.42
CA ARG A 155 14.13 10.41 -4.18
C ARG A 155 13.18 9.25 -4.32
N ASN A 156 13.71 8.05 -4.14
CA ASN A 156 12.94 6.83 -3.92
C ASN A 156 11.63 7.18 -3.18
N PRO A 157 10.46 6.91 -3.80
CA PRO A 157 9.19 7.49 -3.37
C PRO A 157 8.76 7.03 -1.98
N VAL A 158 9.38 5.94 -1.50
CA VAL A 158 9.16 5.35 -0.19
C VAL A 158 10.45 5.37 0.66
N SER A 159 11.33 6.35 0.42
CA SER A 159 12.62 6.54 1.13
C SER A 159 12.52 6.66 2.65
N PHE A 160 11.35 7.00 3.19
CA PHE A 160 11.10 7.02 4.63
C PHE A 160 10.74 5.65 5.21
N ASN A 161 10.78 4.58 4.40
CA ASN A 161 10.48 3.21 4.77
C ASN A 161 9.09 3.06 5.43
N PRO A 162 7.99 3.29 4.69
CA PRO A 162 6.67 2.93 5.20
C PRO A 162 6.62 1.45 5.59
N ILE A 163 5.77 1.09 6.55
CA ILE A 163 5.57 -0.32 6.97
C ILE A 163 5.26 -1.24 5.78
N MET A 164 4.52 -0.74 4.79
CA MET A 164 4.28 -1.40 3.51
C MET A 164 4.60 -0.45 2.37
N ALA A 165 5.36 -0.93 1.38
CA ALA A 165 5.54 -0.26 0.09
C ALA A 165 5.07 -1.19 -1.03
N GLY A 166 4.49 -0.62 -2.08
CA GLY A 166 4.00 -1.38 -3.22
C GLY A 166 4.28 -0.69 -4.55
N PHE A 167 4.40 -1.49 -5.60
CA PHE A 167 4.61 -1.07 -6.98
C PHE A 167 3.77 -1.94 -7.92
N LYS A 168 3.05 -1.34 -8.87
CA LYS A 168 2.44 -2.06 -10.00
C LYS A 168 2.39 -1.20 -11.25
N MET A 169 2.59 -1.80 -12.41
CA MET A 169 2.41 -1.10 -13.68
C MET A 169 0.93 -1.05 -14.03
N LYS A 170 0.36 0.15 -14.15
CA LYS A 170 -1.02 0.35 -14.63
C LYS A 170 -1.01 0.74 -16.10
N SER A 171 -2.04 0.30 -16.84
CA SER A 171 -2.30 0.75 -18.20
C SER A 171 -3.45 1.74 -18.22
N ALA A 172 -3.27 2.85 -18.93
CA ALA A 172 -4.34 3.78 -19.28
C ALA A 172 -4.45 3.88 -20.81
N VAL A 173 -5.66 4.11 -21.29
CA VAL A 173 -5.92 4.39 -22.70
C VAL A 173 -6.31 5.86 -22.81
N THR A 174 -5.56 6.60 -23.63
CA THR A 174 -5.86 8.00 -23.92
C THR A 174 -7.15 8.12 -24.75
N GLU A 175 -7.70 9.34 -24.83
CA GLU A 175 -8.85 9.63 -25.68
C GLU A 175 -8.61 9.26 -27.15
N THR A 176 -7.35 9.24 -27.60
CA THR A 176 -6.96 8.84 -28.96
C THR A 176 -6.74 7.32 -29.12
N GLY A 177 -7.06 6.51 -28.11
CA GLY A 177 -6.89 5.06 -28.14
C GLY A 177 -5.46 4.56 -27.93
N LYS A 178 -4.50 5.46 -27.63
CA LYS A 178 -3.11 5.07 -27.36
C LYS A 178 -3.00 4.54 -25.93
N GLN A 179 -2.43 3.35 -25.78
CA GLN A 179 -2.12 2.77 -24.46
C GLN A 179 -0.83 3.39 -23.90
N HIS A 180 -0.89 3.76 -22.63
CA HIS A 180 0.23 4.25 -21.85
C HIS A 180 0.36 3.41 -20.58
N GLN A 181 1.57 2.95 -20.31
CA GLN A 181 1.88 2.33 -19.03
C GLN A 181 2.51 3.36 -18.11
N TYR A 182 2.13 3.32 -16.84
CA TYR A 182 2.68 4.21 -15.82
C TYR A 182 2.84 3.46 -14.49
N PRO A 183 3.86 3.81 -13.68
CA PRO A 183 4.06 3.20 -12.37
C PRO A 183 2.98 3.69 -11.39
N SER A 184 2.35 2.75 -10.70
CA SER A 184 1.53 3.02 -9.52
C SER A 184 2.35 2.68 -8.28
N ILE A 185 2.53 3.68 -7.42
CA ILE A 185 3.34 3.62 -6.21
C ILE A 185 2.39 3.60 -5.02
N PHE A 186 2.65 2.73 -4.06
CA PHE A 186 1.89 2.60 -2.82
C PHE A 186 2.83 2.67 -1.61
N GLY A 187 2.33 3.30 -0.54
CA GLY A 187 3.00 3.34 0.76
C GLY A 187 1.97 3.44 1.87
N SER A 188 2.10 2.61 2.91
CA SER A 188 1.23 2.64 4.09
C SER A 188 2.04 2.50 5.38
N ASN A 189 1.65 3.30 6.38
CA ASN A 189 2.16 3.25 7.75
C ASN A 189 1.08 2.77 8.74
N ALA A 190 0.08 2.05 8.24
CA ALA A 190 -0.93 1.45 9.11
C ALA A 190 -0.26 0.55 10.17
N GLY A 191 -0.72 0.68 11.42
CA GLY A 191 -0.06 0.05 12.57
C GLY A 191 -0.53 -1.38 12.87
N ASP A 192 -1.56 -1.86 12.17
CA ASP A 192 -2.20 -3.15 12.38
C ASP A 192 -2.45 -3.89 11.06
N VAL A 193 -2.58 -5.21 11.16
CA VAL A 193 -2.72 -6.12 10.01
C VAL A 193 -3.99 -5.83 9.20
N ASP A 194 -5.12 -5.60 9.86
CA ASP A 194 -6.40 -5.38 9.17
C ASP A 194 -6.36 -4.10 8.33
N SER A 195 -5.82 -3.01 8.88
CA SER A 195 -5.64 -1.75 8.17
C SER A 195 -4.63 -1.87 7.02
N LEU A 196 -3.60 -2.70 7.16
CA LEU A 196 -2.64 -2.99 6.09
C LEU A 196 -3.30 -3.77 4.94
N VAL A 197 -4.10 -4.79 5.26
CA VAL A 197 -4.88 -5.56 4.27
C VAL A 197 -5.89 -4.68 3.55
N GLN A 198 -6.62 -3.84 4.28
CA GLN A 198 -7.57 -2.90 3.70
C GLN A 198 -6.87 -1.91 2.76
N ALA A 199 -5.78 -1.29 3.21
CA ALA A 199 -5.03 -0.34 2.39
C ALA A 199 -4.47 -0.99 1.10
N LEU A 200 -4.04 -2.25 1.18
CA LEU A 200 -3.57 -3.01 0.02
C LEU A 200 -4.72 -3.34 -0.95
N ALA A 201 -5.88 -3.74 -0.44
CA ALA A 201 -7.02 -4.10 -1.27
C ALA A 201 -7.68 -2.90 -1.97
N GLU A 202 -7.60 -1.71 -1.38
CA GLU A 202 -8.15 -0.47 -1.96
C GLU A 202 -7.27 0.15 -3.07
N TRP A 203 -6.02 -0.29 -3.22
CA TRP A 203 -5.02 0.27 -4.16
C TRP A 203 -5.02 -0.39 -5.57
#